data_AF-W2EGL4-F1
#
_entry.id   AF-W2EGL4-F1
#
_cell.length_a   1.000
_cell.length_b   1.000
_cell.length_c   1.000
_cell.angle_alpha   90.00
_cell.angle_beta   90.00
_cell.angle_gamma   90.00
#
_symmetry.space_group_name_H-M   'P 1'
#
loop_
_entity.id
_entity.type
_entity.pdbx_description
1 polymer ?
#
loop_
_entity_poly.entity_id
_entity_poly.type
_entity_poly.pdbx_seq_one_letter_code
_entity_poly.pdbx_strand_id
1 'polypeptide(L)'
;MKKTITAAVAGLAVLAAPAAAFASDTAATSGTKQLHLRKGLTLTIPKSWKVYEQDKDWLRVVTGPCPTVGTDMFGFRDSGCHSFWVMGPKAIKVGHELFNPYTPDGAFYPATDVGPCPYDKKLYIGHMTLAAKSLRQIGPGHKAYYRKWAGTCVTTTTFKVKGHYNQREWYLPTSKILVIDQWDDPRLSGILKNATWS
;
A
#
# COMPACT_ATOMS: atom_id res chain seq x y z
N MET A 1 35.51 69.17 -26.70
CA MET A 1 35.60 67.70 -26.88
C MET A 1 35.09 67.03 -25.60
N LYS A 2 34.02 66.22 -25.70
CA LYS A 2 33.73 64.97 -24.95
C LYS A 2 34.04 64.98 -23.42
N LYS A 3 33.07 64.88 -22.50
CA LYS A 3 32.17 63.73 -22.29
C LYS A 3 31.07 64.04 -21.26
N THR A 4 29.88 63.56 -21.60
CA THR A 4 28.68 63.33 -20.81
C THR A 4 28.90 62.33 -19.67
N ILE A 5 28.30 62.55 -18.49
CA ILE A 5 27.84 61.48 -17.59
C ILE A 5 26.49 61.89 -17.01
N THR A 6 25.42 61.35 -17.59
CA THR A 6 24.06 61.43 -17.04
C THR A 6 23.79 60.10 -16.34
N ALA A 7 23.59 60.12 -15.01
CA ALA A 7 23.18 58.95 -14.25
C ALA A 7 21.64 58.85 -14.30
N ALA A 8 21.12 57.81 -14.95
CA ALA A 8 19.71 57.45 -14.92
C ALA A 8 19.47 56.45 -13.78
N VAL A 9 18.66 56.83 -12.79
CA VAL A 9 18.15 55.92 -11.76
C VAL A 9 16.82 55.36 -12.27
N ALA A 10 16.82 54.09 -12.69
CA ALA A 10 15.61 53.39 -13.09
C ALA A 10 14.82 52.98 -11.83
N GLY A 11 13.59 53.50 -11.72
CA GLY A 11 12.66 53.19 -10.65
C GLY A 11 12.16 51.74 -10.69
N LEU A 12 12.00 51.15 -9.50
CA LEU A 12 11.48 49.81 -9.28
C LEU A 12 10.02 49.68 -9.77
N ALA A 13 9.77 48.67 -10.60
CA ALA A 13 8.43 48.19 -10.92
C ALA A 13 7.91 47.33 -9.76
N VAL A 14 6.83 47.76 -9.09
CA VAL A 14 6.05 46.92 -8.18
C VAL A 14 4.85 46.41 -8.96
N LEU A 15 4.95 45.20 -9.52
CA LEU A 15 3.80 44.47 -10.05
C LEU A 15 3.11 43.77 -8.89
N ALA A 16 1.95 44.31 -8.48
CA ALA A 16 1.04 43.65 -7.58
C ALA A 16 0.45 42.41 -8.27
N ALA A 17 0.83 41.22 -7.80
CA ALA A 17 0.23 39.97 -8.23
C ALA A 17 -1.13 39.78 -7.53
N PRO A 18 -2.21 39.42 -8.25
CA PRO A 18 -3.47 39.07 -7.61
C PRO A 18 -3.31 37.70 -6.91
N ALA A 19 -3.53 37.70 -5.60
CA ALA A 19 -3.71 36.48 -4.82
C ALA A 19 -5.03 35.80 -5.25
N ALA A 20 -4.93 34.81 -6.15
CA ALA A 20 -6.04 33.90 -6.41
C ALA A 20 -6.08 32.85 -5.29
N ALA A 21 -6.98 33.07 -4.35
CA ALA A 21 -7.23 32.21 -3.23
C ALA A 21 -8.34 31.19 -3.56
N PHE A 22 -8.14 29.96 -3.08
CA PHE A 22 -9.13 28.90 -2.84
C PHE A 22 -9.87 28.31 -4.05
N ALA A 23 -9.23 27.33 -4.70
CA ALA A 23 -9.96 26.13 -5.07
C ALA A 23 -9.87 25.18 -3.87
N SER A 24 -10.87 25.23 -3.01
CA SER A 24 -11.13 24.15 -2.06
C SER A 24 -11.38 22.90 -2.87
N ASP A 25 -10.37 22.03 -2.96
CA ASP A 25 -10.62 20.63 -3.30
C ASP A 25 -11.72 20.17 -2.36
N THR A 26 -12.87 19.86 -2.93
CA THR A 26 -14.00 19.24 -2.27
C THR A 26 -13.52 17.88 -1.78
N ALA A 27 -12.84 17.87 -0.64
CA ALA A 27 -12.59 16.68 0.14
C ALA A 27 -13.98 16.19 0.51
N ALA A 28 -14.54 15.32 -0.34
CA ALA A 28 -15.72 14.56 -0.02
C ALA A 28 -15.46 14.03 1.39
N THR A 29 -16.26 14.50 2.35
CA THR A 29 -16.24 14.10 3.75
C THR A 29 -16.66 12.65 3.80
N SER A 30 -15.75 11.80 3.35
CA SER A 30 -15.90 10.37 3.22
C SER A 30 -15.72 9.90 4.65
N GLY A 31 -16.85 9.85 5.36
CA GLY A 31 -16.86 9.45 6.76
C GLY A 31 -16.09 8.16 6.96
N THR A 32 -15.55 7.96 8.15
CA THR A 32 -14.79 6.76 8.48
C THR A 32 -15.66 5.74 9.20
N LYS A 33 -15.20 4.49 9.24
CA LYS A 33 -15.76 3.40 10.03
C LYS A 33 -14.64 2.66 10.74
N GLN A 34 -14.98 2.03 11.85
CA GLN A 34 -14.05 1.17 12.57
C GLN A 34 -14.06 -0.23 11.96
N LEU A 35 -12.87 -0.78 11.76
CA LEU A 35 -12.62 -2.16 11.42
C LEU A 35 -11.91 -2.81 12.61
N HIS A 36 -12.65 -3.63 13.35
CA HIS A 36 -12.12 -4.37 14.48
C HIS A 36 -11.41 -5.62 13.99
N LEU A 37 -10.15 -5.75 14.38
CA LEU A 37 -9.28 -6.86 14.05
C LEU A 37 -8.96 -7.65 15.31
N ARG A 38 -8.33 -8.80 15.10
CA ARG A 38 -7.96 -9.69 16.18
C ARG A 38 -7.06 -9.03 17.22
N LYS A 39 -7.14 -9.52 18.46
CA LYS A 39 -6.34 -9.07 19.60
C LYS A 39 -6.53 -7.59 19.96
N GLY A 40 -7.68 -6.99 19.62
CA GLY A 40 -8.04 -5.63 20.02
C GLY A 40 -7.57 -4.53 19.08
N LEU A 41 -6.82 -4.86 18.02
CA LEU A 41 -6.42 -3.88 17.00
C LEU A 41 -7.66 -3.33 16.29
N THR A 42 -7.83 -2.02 16.25
CA THR A 42 -8.91 -1.38 15.49
C THR A 42 -8.32 -0.38 14.49
N LEU A 43 -8.76 -0.47 13.23
CA LEU A 43 -8.41 0.48 12.18
C LEU A 43 -9.57 1.42 11.91
N THR A 44 -9.29 2.71 11.74
CA THR A 44 -10.27 3.69 11.25
C THR A 44 -10.07 3.84 9.74
N ILE A 45 -10.99 3.27 8.95
CA ILE A 45 -10.90 3.24 7.49
C ILE A 45 -12.02 4.06 6.82
N PRO A 46 -11.84 4.58 5.61
CA PRO A 46 -12.91 5.22 4.85
C PRO A 46 -14.15 4.32 4.71
N LYS A 47 -15.36 4.88 4.87
CA LYS A 47 -16.64 4.16 4.70
C LYS A 47 -16.81 3.57 3.30
N SER A 48 -16.20 4.22 2.30
CA SER A 48 -16.22 3.78 0.90
C SER A 48 -15.45 2.48 0.68
N TRP A 49 -14.48 2.16 1.53
CA TRP A 49 -13.72 0.90 1.42
C TRP A 49 -14.59 -0.30 1.77
N LYS A 50 -14.42 -1.37 1.01
CA LYS A 50 -15.18 -2.61 1.19
C LYS A 50 -14.31 -3.63 1.92
N VAL A 51 -14.90 -4.28 2.91
CA VAL A 51 -14.21 -5.31 3.70
C VAL A 51 -14.83 -6.64 3.32
N TYR A 52 -13.98 -7.59 2.91
CA TYR A 52 -14.36 -8.95 2.57
C TYR A 52 -13.63 -9.89 3.53
N GLU A 53 -14.40 -10.63 4.31
CA GLU A 53 -13.89 -11.62 5.25
C GLU A 53 -14.18 -12.98 4.67
N GLN A 54 -13.14 -13.66 4.18
CA GLN A 54 -13.27 -15.07 3.81
C GLN A 54 -13.27 -15.94 5.07
N ASP A 55 -12.34 -15.62 5.98
CA ASP A 55 -12.41 -15.99 7.39
C ASP A 55 -11.66 -14.94 8.24
N LYS A 56 -11.67 -15.10 9.57
CA LYS A 56 -11.03 -14.16 10.52
C LYS A 56 -9.50 -14.01 10.38
N ASP A 57 -8.87 -14.92 9.64
CA ASP A 57 -7.43 -14.96 9.38
C ASP A 57 -7.10 -14.59 7.92
N TRP A 58 -8.11 -14.37 7.07
CA TRP A 58 -8.04 -13.93 5.68
C TRP A 58 -9.04 -12.79 5.43
N LEU A 59 -8.67 -11.60 5.86
CA LEU A 59 -9.45 -10.39 5.67
C LEU A 59 -8.84 -9.54 4.56
N ARG A 60 -9.68 -9.10 3.62
CA ARG A 60 -9.29 -8.19 2.54
C ARG A 60 -10.02 -6.86 2.66
N VAL A 61 -9.30 -5.76 2.53
CA VAL A 61 -9.88 -4.42 2.45
C VAL A 61 -9.62 -3.87 1.05
N VAL A 62 -10.69 -3.75 0.26
CA VAL A 62 -10.68 -3.20 -1.09
C VAL A 62 -10.82 -1.67 -1.00
N THR A 63 -9.82 -0.96 -1.53
CA THR A 63 -9.67 0.49 -1.40
C THR A 63 -9.93 1.26 -2.70
N GLY A 64 -10.19 0.52 -3.80
CA GLY A 64 -10.42 1.04 -5.15
C GLY A 64 -11.02 -0.04 -6.08
N PRO A 65 -10.76 0.03 -7.40
CA PRO A 65 -11.23 -0.97 -8.36
C PRO A 65 -10.80 -2.39 -7.98
N CYS A 66 -11.71 -3.35 -8.17
CA CYS A 66 -11.42 -4.75 -7.95
C CYS A 66 -12.32 -5.60 -8.88
N PRO A 67 -11.86 -5.93 -10.09
CA PRO A 67 -12.68 -6.57 -11.11
C PRO A 67 -12.98 -8.04 -10.82
N THR A 68 -12.27 -8.64 -9.86
CA THR A 68 -12.42 -10.05 -9.46
C THR A 68 -13.42 -10.25 -8.34
N VAL A 69 -13.98 -9.19 -7.72
CA VAL A 69 -15.00 -9.35 -6.68
C VAL A 69 -16.17 -10.19 -7.20
N GLY A 70 -16.50 -11.26 -6.46
CA GLY A 70 -17.61 -12.15 -6.79
C GLY A 70 -17.30 -13.20 -7.86
N THR A 71 -16.05 -13.28 -8.33
CA THR A 71 -15.59 -14.35 -9.23
C THR A 71 -14.81 -15.41 -8.47
N ASP A 72 -14.63 -16.58 -9.10
CA ASP A 72 -13.74 -17.66 -8.63
C ASP A 72 -12.27 -17.23 -8.51
N MET A 73 -11.88 -16.20 -9.26
CA MET A 73 -10.55 -15.59 -9.20
C MET A 73 -10.36 -14.63 -8.02
N PHE A 74 -11.39 -14.37 -7.19
CA PHE A 74 -11.26 -13.46 -6.04
C PHE A 74 -10.38 -14.07 -4.93
N GLY A 75 -9.11 -13.67 -4.87
CA GLY A 75 -8.18 -14.21 -3.87
C GLY A 75 -6.86 -13.45 -3.82
N PHE A 76 -5.90 -13.96 -3.03
CA PHE A 76 -4.60 -13.31 -2.84
C PHE A 76 -3.80 -13.17 -4.15
N ARG A 77 -3.96 -14.13 -5.07
CA ARG A 77 -3.25 -14.19 -6.35
C ARG A 77 -4.05 -13.58 -7.51
N ASP A 78 -4.99 -12.68 -7.22
CA ASP A 78 -5.74 -12.00 -8.25
C ASP A 78 -4.99 -10.77 -8.80
N SER A 79 -5.52 -10.17 -9.86
CA SER A 79 -4.90 -9.03 -10.53
C SER A 79 -5.92 -7.92 -10.76
N GLY A 80 -5.47 -6.67 -10.65
CA GLY A 80 -6.30 -5.48 -10.81
C GLY A 80 -7.09 -5.07 -9.55
N CYS A 81 -6.92 -5.76 -8.42
CA CYS A 81 -7.70 -5.50 -7.22
C CYS A 81 -6.96 -4.62 -6.19
N HIS A 82 -7.21 -3.31 -6.25
CA HIS A 82 -6.66 -2.30 -5.34
C HIS A 82 -7.12 -2.55 -3.92
N SER A 83 -6.25 -3.15 -3.12
CA SER A 83 -6.60 -3.67 -1.80
C SER A 83 -5.36 -3.92 -0.96
N PHE A 84 -5.58 -4.09 0.34
CA PHE A 84 -4.61 -4.71 1.23
C PHE A 84 -5.26 -5.88 1.99
N TRP A 85 -4.42 -6.80 2.44
CA TRP A 85 -4.81 -7.94 3.23
C TRP A 85 -4.43 -7.75 4.69
N VAL A 86 -5.23 -8.32 5.58
CA VAL A 86 -4.93 -8.50 7.00
C VAL A 86 -4.99 -10.00 7.29
N MET A 87 -3.81 -10.58 7.46
CA MET A 87 -3.60 -12.00 7.66
C MET A 87 -3.50 -12.33 9.15
N GLY A 88 -4.20 -13.38 9.57
CA GLY A 88 -4.14 -13.97 10.91
C GLY A 88 -3.33 -15.26 10.97
N PRO A 89 -3.31 -15.96 12.12
CA PRO A 89 -2.47 -17.12 12.35
C PRO A 89 -2.58 -18.24 11.33
N LYS A 90 -3.77 -18.52 10.78
CA LYS A 90 -3.92 -19.56 9.75
C LYS A 90 -3.19 -19.18 8.47
N ALA A 91 -3.42 -17.96 7.95
CA ALA A 91 -2.72 -17.44 6.80
C ALA A 91 -1.19 -17.36 7.03
N ILE A 92 -0.77 -16.90 8.21
CA ILE A 92 0.65 -16.82 8.59
C ILE A 92 1.30 -18.22 8.63
N LYS A 93 0.59 -19.28 9.01
CA LYS A 93 1.16 -20.65 9.01
C LYS A 93 1.47 -21.21 7.62
N VAL A 94 0.91 -20.63 6.57
CA VAL A 94 1.09 -21.08 5.19
C VAL A 94 1.52 -19.95 4.26
N GLY A 95 2.03 -18.86 4.83
CA GLY A 95 2.21 -17.57 4.14
C GLY A 95 3.44 -17.45 3.24
N HIS A 96 4.30 -18.46 3.20
CA HIS A 96 5.49 -18.51 2.35
C HIS A 96 5.34 -19.50 1.19
N GLU A 97 6.29 -19.44 0.27
CA GLU A 97 6.41 -20.40 -0.82
C GLU A 97 6.35 -21.83 -0.32
N LEU A 98 5.73 -22.70 -1.13
CA LEU A 98 5.41 -24.09 -0.78
C LEU A 98 4.51 -24.23 0.45
N PHE A 99 3.72 -23.20 0.76
CA PHE A 99 2.83 -23.13 1.93
C PHE A 99 3.57 -23.26 3.27
N ASN A 100 4.82 -22.82 3.31
CA ASN A 100 5.58 -22.76 4.56
C ASN A 100 5.06 -21.64 5.49
N PRO A 101 5.36 -21.71 6.80
CA PRO A 101 5.07 -20.60 7.70
C PRO A 101 5.78 -19.32 7.29
N TYR A 102 5.06 -18.20 7.33
CA TYR A 102 5.61 -16.88 7.07
C TYR A 102 6.60 -16.47 8.15
N THR A 103 7.74 -15.99 7.66
CA THR A 103 8.82 -15.35 8.41
C THR A 103 9.22 -14.05 7.70
N PRO A 104 9.57 -12.97 8.43
CA PRO A 104 9.84 -11.65 7.83
C PRO A 104 11.21 -11.52 7.13
N ASP A 105 11.80 -12.65 6.73
CA ASP A 105 12.99 -12.80 5.89
C ASP A 105 12.66 -13.11 4.41
N GLY A 106 11.40 -13.46 4.11
CA GLY A 106 10.85 -13.56 2.77
C GLY A 106 9.56 -12.74 2.60
N ALA A 107 9.10 -12.54 1.37
CA ALA A 107 7.81 -11.93 1.09
C ALA A 107 6.67 -12.94 1.30
N PHE A 108 5.51 -12.47 1.77
CA PHE A 108 4.33 -13.32 1.83
C PHE A 108 3.90 -13.72 0.42
N TYR A 109 3.97 -15.02 0.12
CA TYR A 109 3.62 -15.59 -1.18
C TYR A 109 3.23 -17.08 -1.02
N PRO A 110 1.99 -17.38 -0.60
CA PRO A 110 1.53 -18.72 -0.25
C PRO A 110 1.19 -19.55 -1.50
N ALA A 111 2.19 -19.95 -2.27
CA ALA A 111 2.00 -20.69 -3.52
C ALA A 111 3.14 -21.66 -3.83
N THR A 112 2.88 -22.63 -4.70
CA THR A 112 3.87 -23.57 -5.25
C THR A 112 4.29 -23.23 -6.68
N ASP A 113 3.62 -22.27 -7.30
CA ASP A 113 3.71 -21.88 -8.69
C ASP A 113 3.74 -20.35 -8.85
N VAL A 114 3.99 -19.87 -10.07
CA VAL A 114 4.09 -18.44 -10.37
C VAL A 114 2.70 -17.86 -10.66
N GLY A 115 2.33 -16.80 -9.94
CA GLY A 115 1.03 -16.14 -10.03
C GLY A 115 1.02 -14.98 -11.02
N PRO A 116 -0.17 -14.47 -11.34
CA PRO A 116 -0.29 -13.28 -12.17
C PRO A 116 0.32 -12.06 -11.46
N CYS A 117 0.85 -11.14 -12.24
CA CYS A 117 1.30 -9.85 -11.75
C CYS A 117 0.14 -9.06 -11.13
N PRO A 118 0.33 -8.38 -9.97
CA PRO A 118 -0.75 -7.68 -9.28
C PRO A 118 -1.52 -6.67 -10.15
N TYR A 119 -0.84 -5.97 -11.07
CA TYR A 119 -1.47 -4.94 -11.91
C TYR A 119 -1.84 -5.40 -13.33
N ASP A 120 -1.30 -6.51 -13.83
CA ASP A 120 -1.60 -7.03 -15.17
C ASP A 120 -1.67 -8.57 -15.20
N LYS A 121 -2.88 -9.10 -15.36
CA LYS A 121 -3.15 -10.54 -15.40
C LYS A 121 -2.46 -11.30 -16.55
N LYS A 122 -1.94 -10.60 -17.56
CA LYS A 122 -1.21 -11.21 -18.69
C LYS A 122 0.28 -11.41 -18.39
N LEU A 123 0.77 -10.85 -17.29
CA LEU A 123 2.14 -10.99 -16.83
C LEU A 123 2.21 -11.90 -15.61
N TYR A 124 3.39 -12.43 -15.33
CA TYR A 124 3.69 -13.20 -14.14
C TYR A 124 4.51 -12.40 -13.14
N ILE A 125 4.34 -12.71 -11.86
CA ILE A 125 5.26 -12.27 -10.81
C ILE A 125 6.64 -12.84 -11.13
N GLY A 126 7.64 -11.97 -11.17
CA GLY A 126 9.04 -12.34 -11.28
C GLY A 126 9.72 -12.33 -9.92
N HIS A 127 11.02 -12.05 -9.91
CA HIS A 127 11.80 -12.02 -8.68
C HIS A 127 11.37 -10.87 -7.75
N MET A 128 11.32 -11.16 -6.45
CA MET A 128 11.09 -10.19 -5.36
C MET A 128 12.35 -10.02 -4.53
N THR A 129 12.79 -8.78 -4.33
CA THR A 129 13.98 -8.43 -3.53
C THR A 129 13.62 -7.53 -2.38
N LEU A 130 14.34 -7.65 -1.27
CA LEU A 130 14.13 -6.77 -0.12
C LEU A 130 14.58 -5.34 -0.47
N ALA A 131 13.63 -4.41 -0.50
CA ALA A 131 13.89 -3.00 -0.78
C ALA A 131 14.01 -2.15 0.49
N ALA A 132 13.30 -2.48 1.57
CA ALA A 132 13.43 -1.78 2.84
C ALA A 132 13.09 -2.66 4.06
N LYS A 133 13.75 -2.36 5.19
CA LYS A 133 13.49 -2.93 6.51
C LYS A 133 13.42 -1.83 7.56
N SER A 134 12.40 -1.84 8.41
CA SER A 134 12.40 -0.99 9.61
C SER A 134 11.41 -1.49 10.65
N LEU A 135 11.36 -0.82 11.81
CA LEU A 135 10.21 -0.90 12.71
C LEU A 135 9.29 0.29 12.43
N ARG A 136 8.04 0.03 12.05
CA ARG A 136 7.03 1.07 11.80
C ARG A 136 6.02 1.10 12.94
N GLN A 137 5.63 2.29 13.35
CA GLN A 137 4.56 2.46 14.34
C GLN A 137 3.22 1.98 13.79
N ILE A 138 2.46 1.23 14.60
CA ILE A 138 1.08 0.78 14.31
C ILE A 138 0.22 1.12 15.52
N GLY A 139 -0.29 2.35 15.59
CA GLY A 139 -0.93 2.86 16.79
C GLY A 139 0.05 3.29 17.89
N PRO A 140 -0.43 3.99 18.93
CA PRO A 140 0.40 4.41 20.06
C PRO A 140 1.02 3.21 20.80
N GLY A 141 2.32 3.27 21.10
CA GLY A 141 3.03 2.24 21.87
C GLY A 141 3.30 0.92 21.14
N HIS A 142 2.85 0.77 19.89
CA HIS A 142 2.93 -0.49 19.14
C HIS A 142 3.76 -0.31 17.87
N LYS A 143 4.60 -1.32 17.57
CA LYS A 143 5.45 -1.33 16.37
C LYS A 143 5.32 -2.67 15.64
N ALA A 144 5.36 -2.62 14.32
CA ALA A 144 5.45 -3.78 13.45
C ALA A 144 6.82 -3.87 12.79
N TYR A 145 7.26 -5.10 12.52
CA TYR A 145 8.33 -5.37 11.58
C TYR A 145 7.84 -4.99 10.20
N TYR A 146 8.42 -3.93 9.64
CA TYR A 146 8.09 -3.45 8.32
C TYR A 146 9.07 -3.97 7.29
N ARG A 147 8.52 -4.51 6.20
CA ARG A 147 9.27 -4.90 5.01
C ARG A 147 8.64 -4.28 3.77
N LYS A 148 9.50 -3.85 2.85
CA LYS A 148 9.10 -3.51 1.48
C LYS A 148 9.86 -4.43 0.56
N TRP A 149 9.14 -5.15 -0.28
CA TRP A 149 9.68 -6.03 -1.31
C TRP A 149 9.47 -5.39 -2.67
N ALA A 150 10.54 -5.21 -3.44
CA ALA A 150 10.47 -4.77 -4.83
C ALA A 150 10.33 -6.01 -5.72
N GLY A 151 9.16 -6.14 -6.36
CA GLY A 151 8.85 -7.22 -7.29
C GLY A 151 8.97 -6.77 -8.74
N THR A 152 9.28 -7.72 -9.62
CA THR A 152 9.21 -7.56 -11.08
C THR A 152 7.96 -8.23 -11.62
N CYS A 153 7.45 -7.75 -12.74
CA CYS A 153 6.45 -8.44 -13.54
C CYS A 153 7.02 -8.76 -14.92
N VAL A 154 6.88 -10.02 -15.33
CA VAL A 154 7.58 -10.58 -16.49
C VAL A 154 6.61 -11.20 -17.50
N THR A 155 7.02 -11.29 -18.76
CA THR A 155 6.30 -12.06 -19.78
C THR A 155 6.30 -13.55 -19.44
N THR A 156 5.23 -14.26 -19.80
CA THR A 156 5.05 -15.68 -19.45
C THR A 156 5.98 -16.63 -20.22
N THR A 157 6.41 -16.25 -21.43
CA THR A 157 7.22 -17.11 -22.31
C THR A 157 8.72 -16.82 -22.26
N THR A 158 9.09 -15.54 -22.17
CA THR A 158 10.49 -15.09 -22.26
C THR A 158 11.04 -14.53 -20.97
N PHE A 159 10.23 -14.45 -19.91
CA PHE A 159 10.59 -13.88 -18.60
C PHE A 159 11.17 -12.46 -18.67
N LYS A 160 10.86 -11.71 -19.74
CA LYS A 160 11.32 -10.34 -19.91
C LYS A 160 10.54 -9.43 -18.97
N VAL A 161 11.25 -8.62 -18.18
CA VAL A 161 10.63 -7.62 -17.29
C VAL A 161 9.83 -6.60 -18.11
N LYS A 162 8.59 -6.37 -17.70
CA LYS A 162 7.63 -5.42 -18.29
C LYS A 162 7.16 -4.36 -17.30
N GLY A 163 7.46 -4.53 -16.03
CA GLY A 163 7.30 -3.50 -15.02
C GLY A 163 7.60 -4.03 -13.63
N HIS A 164 7.22 -3.24 -12.63
CA HIS A 164 7.58 -3.44 -11.24
C HIS A 164 6.40 -3.17 -10.34
N TYR A 165 6.41 -3.77 -9.16
CA TYR A 165 5.46 -3.49 -8.10
C TYR A 165 6.15 -3.55 -6.75
N ASN A 166 5.47 -3.07 -5.72
CA ASN A 166 5.97 -3.15 -4.35
C ASN A 166 4.97 -3.94 -3.51
N GLN A 167 5.48 -4.85 -2.67
CA GLN A 167 4.71 -5.45 -1.60
C GLN A 167 5.20 -4.89 -0.27
N ARG A 168 4.35 -4.14 0.43
CA ARG A 168 4.60 -3.58 1.75
C ARG A 168 3.96 -4.47 2.80
N GLU A 169 4.71 -4.78 3.84
CA GLU A 169 4.29 -5.71 4.88
C GLU A 169 4.52 -5.10 6.26
N TRP A 170 3.52 -5.22 7.14
CA TRP A 170 3.62 -4.86 8.56
C TRP A 170 3.27 -6.09 9.40
N TYR A 171 4.29 -6.71 9.99
CA TYR A 171 4.13 -7.90 10.80
C TYR A 171 4.21 -7.59 12.30
N LEU A 172 3.15 -7.95 13.02
CA LEU A 172 3.07 -7.91 14.49
C LEU A 172 3.11 -9.34 15.02
N PRO A 173 4.29 -9.85 15.45
CA PRO A 173 4.43 -11.27 15.82
C PRO A 173 3.66 -11.65 17.08
N THR A 174 3.68 -10.81 18.13
CA THR A 174 2.94 -11.07 19.37
C THR A 174 1.45 -11.19 19.12
N SER A 175 0.92 -10.23 18.36
CA SER A 175 -0.48 -10.20 18.01
C SER A 175 -0.80 -11.10 16.83
N LYS A 176 0.17 -11.79 16.19
CA LYS A 176 0.04 -12.63 14.97
C LYS A 176 -0.82 -11.99 13.88
N ILE A 177 -0.51 -10.75 13.54
CA ILE A 177 -1.17 -10.00 12.45
C ILE A 177 -0.12 -9.64 11.41
N LEU A 178 -0.41 -9.90 10.15
CA LEU A 178 0.39 -9.45 9.02
C LEU A 178 -0.49 -8.63 8.08
N VAL A 179 -0.17 -7.36 7.90
CA VAL A 179 -0.82 -6.50 6.89
C VAL A 179 0.02 -6.50 5.63
N ILE A 180 -0.59 -6.74 4.46
CA ILE A 180 0.10 -6.88 3.17
C ILE A 180 -0.56 -5.95 2.16
N ASP A 181 0.22 -5.13 1.49
CA ASP A 181 -0.25 -4.22 0.44
C ASP A 181 0.65 -4.28 -0.79
N GLN A 182 0.08 -4.75 -1.90
CA GLN A 182 0.75 -4.87 -3.20
C GLN A 182 0.52 -3.65 -4.11
N TRP A 183 -0.24 -2.66 -3.64
CA TRP A 183 -0.71 -1.51 -4.43
C TRP A 183 -0.12 -0.17 -3.98
N ASP A 184 0.75 -0.18 -2.97
CA ASP A 184 1.40 1.00 -2.40
C ASP A 184 0.38 2.09 -1.99
N ASP A 185 -0.79 1.71 -1.45
CA ASP A 185 -1.87 2.66 -1.13
C ASP A 185 -1.34 3.75 -0.18
N PRO A 186 -1.26 5.02 -0.60
CA PRO A 186 -0.58 6.07 0.17
C PRO A 186 -1.26 6.33 1.52
N ARG A 187 -2.54 5.96 1.66
CA ARG A 187 -3.34 6.20 2.87
C ARG A 187 -3.08 5.16 3.96
N LEU A 188 -2.67 3.94 3.59
CA LEU A 188 -2.59 2.81 4.51
C LEU A 188 -1.59 3.06 5.66
N SER A 189 -0.42 3.64 5.36
CA SER A 189 0.58 3.93 6.39
C SER A 189 0.04 4.88 7.48
N GLY A 190 -0.77 5.88 7.09
CA GLY A 190 -1.40 6.81 8.02
C GLY A 190 -2.47 6.13 8.88
N ILE A 191 -3.32 5.32 8.27
CA ILE A 191 -4.35 4.53 8.97
C ILE A 191 -3.71 3.61 10.01
N LEU A 192 -2.67 2.88 9.61
CA LEU A 192 -1.95 1.96 10.48
C LEU A 192 -1.26 2.70 11.63
N LYS A 193 -0.60 3.83 11.36
CA LYS A 193 0.05 4.66 12.40
C LYS A 193 -0.95 5.13 13.46
N ASN A 194 -2.19 5.40 13.06
CA ASN A 194 -3.26 5.92 13.92
C ASN A 194 -4.21 4.82 14.44
N ALA A 195 -3.84 3.55 14.27
CA ALA A 195 -4.62 2.44 14.81
C ALA A 195 -4.74 2.51 16.34
N THR A 196 -5.78 1.89 16.88
CA THR A 196 -6.01 1.83 18.34
C THR A 196 -6.06 0.38 18.82
N TRP A 197 -5.95 0.22 20.13
CA TRP A 197 -6.06 -1.06 20.82
C TRP A 197 -7.13 -0.96 21.91
N SER A 198 -8.08 -1.89 21.90
CA SER A 198 -9.19 -1.99 22.87
C SER A 198 -9.41 -3.43 23.31
#